data_AF-A0A0K2B1W2-F1
#
_entry.id   AF-A0A0K2B1W2-F1
#
_cell.length_a   1.000
_cell.length_b   1.000
_cell.length_c   1.000
_cell.angle_alpha   90.00
_cell.angle_beta   90.00
_cell.angle_gamma   90.00
#
_symmetry.space_group_name_H-M   'P 1'
#
loop_
_entity.id
_entity.type
_entity.pdbx_description
1 polymer ?
#
loop_
_entity_poly.entity_id
_entity_poly.type
_entity_poly.pdbx_seq_one_letter_code
_entity_poly.pdbx_strand_id
1 'polypeptide(L)' 'MTGAFHTIDAAMAPALGDVRSAGPGDLVYILPDATSRKDFPKYWEAAGTAFVRGAQVVVMRREENT' A
#
# COMPACT_ATOMS: atom_id res chain seq x y z
N MET A 1 0.34 4.33 -20.71
CA MET A 1 -0.57 3.70 -19.74
C MET A 1 -0.42 4.44 -18.43
N THR A 2 -1.51 4.93 -17.86
CA THR A 2 -1.50 5.60 -16.55
C THR A 2 -2.11 4.61 -15.56
N GLY A 3 -1.29 3.95 -14.75
CA GLY A 3 -1.79 3.05 -13.71
C GLY A 3 -2.30 3.81 -12.49
N ALA A 4 -3.08 3.13 -11.65
CA ALA A 4 -3.62 3.69 -10.42
C ALA A 4 -2.52 3.87 -9.37
N PHE A 5 -2.62 4.96 -8.59
CA PHE A 5 -1.74 5.25 -7.47
C PHE A 5 -2.52 5.19 -6.16
N HIS A 6 -2.13 4.27 -5.29
CA HIS A 6 -2.77 3.99 -4.01
C HIS A 6 -1.81 4.32 -2.87
N THR A 7 -2.12 5.35 -2.06
CA THR A 7 -1.34 5.69 -0.86
C THR A 7 -2.03 5.17 0.39
N ILE A 8 -1.27 4.53 1.29
CA ILE A 8 -1.74 4.03 2.58
C ILE A 8 -0.93 4.72 3.68
N ASP A 9 -1.61 5.46 4.55
CA ASP A 9 -1.05 6.19 5.70
C ASP A 9 -1.94 6.07 6.94
N ALA A 10 -1.54 6.68 8.06
CA ALA A 10 -2.28 6.57 9.32
C ALA A 10 -3.72 7.10 9.27
N ALA A 11 -3.99 8.10 8.45
CA ALA A 11 -5.29 8.78 8.36
C ALA A 11 -6.13 8.26 7.19
N MET A 12 -5.50 7.99 6.05
CA MET A 12 -6.14 7.72 4.77
C MET A 12 -5.63 6.43 4.15
N ALA A 13 -6.56 5.65 3.61
CA ALA A 13 -6.24 4.48 2.81
C ALA A 13 -7.39 4.23 1.81
N PRO A 14 -7.13 3.65 0.62
CA PRO A 14 -8.16 3.28 -0.34
C PRO A 14 -9.02 2.13 0.19
N ALA A 15 -10.10 1.80 -0.51
CA ALA A 15 -10.83 0.58 -0.15
C ALA A 15 -9.91 -0.65 -0.33
N LEU A 16 -10.00 -1.61 0.60
CA LEU A 16 -9.21 -2.85 0.53
C LEU A 16 -9.43 -3.61 -0.79
N GLY A 17 -10.62 -3.50 -1.39
CA GLY A 17 -10.91 -4.10 -2.70
C GLY A 17 -10.09 -3.49 -3.83
N ASP A 18 -9.87 -2.18 -3.80
CA ASP A 18 -9.10 -1.45 -4.81
C ASP A 18 -7.63 -1.86 -4.72
N VAL A 19 -7.07 -1.89 -3.50
CA VAL A 19 -5.69 -2.33 -3.25
C VAL A 19 -5.48 -3.76 -3.74
N ARG A 20 -6.41 -4.69 -3.46
CA ARG A 20 -6.31 -6.08 -3.95
C ARG A 20 -6.41 -6.21 -5.46
N SER A 21 -7.14 -5.30 -6.10
CA SER A 21 -7.41 -5.36 -7.54
C SER A 21 -6.25 -4.81 -8.37
N ALA A 22 -5.39 -3.98 -7.77
CA ALA A 22 -4.20 -3.42 -8.39
C ALA A 22 -3.33 -4.49 -9.07
N GLY A 23 -2.75 -4.14 -10.21
CA GLY A 23 -2.00 -5.03 -11.08
C GLY A 23 -0.91 -4.31 -11.88
N PRO A 24 -0.51 -4.86 -13.04
CA PRO A 24 0.62 -4.32 -13.80
C PRO A 24 0.44 -2.85 -14.17
N GLY A 25 1.42 -2.03 -13.80
CA GLY A 25 1.42 -0.59 -14.02
C GLY A 25 0.84 0.23 -12.87
N ASP A 26 0.17 -0.40 -11.90
CA ASP A 26 -0.32 0.27 -10.69
C ASP A 26 0.76 0.33 -9.60
N LEU A 27 0.63 1.29 -8.69
CA LEU A 27 1.54 1.52 -7.58
C LEU A 27 0.79 1.62 -6.25
N VAL A 28 1.17 0.76 -5.30
CA VAL A 28 0.77 0.82 -3.89
C VAL A 28 1.93 1.38 -3.07
N TYR A 29 1.72 2.53 -2.43
CA TYR A 29 2.71 3.26 -1.65
C TYR A 29 2.32 3.27 -0.18
N ILE A 30 3.11 2.58 0.65
CA ILE A 30 2.85 2.43 2.09
C ILE A 30 3.78 3.37 2.85
N LEU A 31 3.21 4.37 3.53
CA LEU A 31 3.95 5.32 4.35
C LEU A 31 4.32 4.72 5.72
N PRO A 32 5.38 5.23 6.38
CA PRO A 32 5.88 4.63 7.62
C PRO A 32 4.84 4.60 8.76
N ASP A 33 3.98 5.61 8.81
CA ASP A 33 2.94 5.80 9.82
C ASP A 33 1.71 4.91 9.60
N ALA A 34 1.56 4.28 8.43
CA ALA A 34 0.49 3.35 8.11
C ALA A 34 0.37 2.19 9.13
N THR A 35 1.51 1.81 9.74
CA THR A 35 1.57 0.79 10.80
C THR A 35 0.78 1.16 12.06
N SER A 36 0.43 2.44 12.23
CA SER A 36 -0.39 2.92 13.35
C SER A 36 -1.89 2.65 13.15
N ARG A 37 -2.32 2.27 11.93
CA ARG A 37 -3.72 1.92 11.69
C ARG A 37 -4.07 0.59 12.35
N LYS A 38 -5.21 0.53 13.02
CA LYS A 38 -5.73 -0.73 13.61
C LYS A 38 -5.99 -1.82 12.57
N ASP A 39 -6.33 -1.43 11.35
CA ASP A 39 -6.60 -2.34 10.23
C ASP A 39 -5.38 -2.54 9.31
N PHE A 40 -4.20 -2.06 9.69
CA PHE A 40 -2.98 -2.19 8.89
C PHE A 40 -2.67 -3.64 8.44
N PRO A 41 -2.85 -4.69 9.27
CA PRO A 41 -2.61 -6.07 8.81
C PRO A 41 -3.42 -6.43 7.56
N LYS A 42 -4.66 -5.93 7.43
CA LYS A 42 -5.50 -6.17 6.24
C LYS A 42 -4.96 -5.47 5.00
N TYR A 43 -4.40 -4.28 5.17
CA TYR A 43 -3.76 -3.53 4.09
C TYR A 43 -2.45 -4.18 3.66
N TRP A 44 -1.69 -4.74 4.60
CA TRP A 44 -0.49 -5.50 4.30
C TRP A 44 -0.79 -6.74 3.45
N GLU A 45 -1.83 -7.51 3.82
CA GLU A 45 -2.31 -8.64 3.02
C GLU A 45 -2.82 -8.21 1.63
N ALA A 46 -3.55 -7.10 1.55
CA ALA A 46 -4.03 -6.56 0.28
C ALA A 46 -2.88 -6.12 -0.64
N ALA A 47 -1.87 -5.45 -0.09
CA ALA A 47 -0.67 -5.07 -0.82
C ALA A 47 0.14 -6.28 -1.29
N GLY A 48 0.25 -7.33 -0.47
CA GLY A 48 0.84 -8.61 -0.89
C GLY A 48 0.09 -9.25 -2.05
N THR A 49 -1.25 -9.18 -2.05
CA THR A 49 -2.07 -9.63 -3.18
C THR A 49 -1.79 -8.83 -4.45
N ALA A 50 -1.74 -7.50 -4.35
CA ALA A 50 -1.43 -6.59 -5.45
C ALA A 50 -0.04 -6.88 -6.05
N PHE A 51 0.95 -7.07 -5.18
CA PHE A 51 2.33 -7.38 -5.58
C PHE A 51 2.39 -8.66 -6.43
N VAL A 52 1.73 -9.74 -5.99
CA VAL A 52 1.70 -11.01 -6.74
C VAL A 52 0.95 -10.87 -8.08
N ARG A 53 -0.01 -9.93 -8.17
CA ARG A 53 -0.70 -9.60 -9.44
C ARG A 53 0.15 -8.74 -10.39
N GLY A 54 1.31 -8.25 -9.95
CA GLY A 54 2.24 -7.46 -10.75
C GLY A 54 2.18 -5.95 -10.51
N ALA A 55 1.46 -5.49 -9.46
CA ALA A 55 1.56 -4.10 -9.04
C ALA A 55 2.92 -3.82 -8.39
N GLN A 56 3.40 -2.58 -8.52
CA GLN A 56 4.55 -2.12 -7.76
C GLN A 56 4.10 -1.82 -6.32
N VAL A 57 4.84 -2.33 -5.34
CA VAL A 57 4.60 -2.04 -3.92
C VAL A 57 5.85 -1.43 -3.32
N VAL A 58 5.73 -0.23 -2.76
CA VAL A 58 6.82 0.49 -2.10
C VAL A 58 6.46 0.67 -0.63
N VAL A 59 7.36 0.21 0.24
CA VAL A 59 7.22 0.34 1.70
C VAL A 59 8.27 1.31 2.19
N MET A 60 7.84 2.46 2.68
CA MET A 60 8.73 3.46 3.24
C MET A 60 9.10 3.07 4.66
N ARG A 61 10.40 2.90 4.91
CA ARG A 61 10.92 2.71 6.27
C ARG A 61 10.84 4.05 7.00
N ARG A 62 10.51 4.02 8.29
CA ARG A 62 10.66 5.18 9.16
C ARG A 62 12.17 5.51 9.24
N GLU A 63 12.55 6.74 8.91
CA GLU A 63 13.93 7.17 9.16
C GLU A 63 14.16 7.16 10.68
N GLU A 64 15.21 6.46 11.12
CA GLU A 64 15.69 6.56 12.49
C GLU A 64 16.43 7.90 12.61
N ASN A 65 15.84 8.87 13.31
CA ASN A 65 16.58 10.05 13.75
C ASN A 65 17.65 9.57 14.75
N THR A 66 18.90 9.50 14.30
CA THR A 66 20.08 9.28 15.14
C THR A 66 20.56 10.59 15.72
#